data_AF-A0A094CW17-F1
#
_entry.id   AF-A0A094CW17-F1
#
_cell.length_a   1.000
_cell.length_b   1.000
_cell.length_c   1.000
_cell.angle_alpha   90.00
_cell.angle_beta   90.00
_cell.angle_gamma   90.00
#
_symmetry.space_group_name_H-M   'P 1'
#
loop_
_entity.id
_entity.type
_entity.pdbx_description
1 polymer ?
#
loop_
_entity_poly.entity_id
_entity_poly.type
_entity_poly.pdbx_seq_one_letter_code
_entity_poly.pdbx_strand_id
1 'polypeptide(L)'
;MTAESNTAAAAGGQATADAQSLPHDSREYAEYLVSQDPLKHLRDEFLIPSKADLVLETLPKDSDHPTSTTSPDADPSVYLCGNSLGLQPRRVSARLHQFLSTWATQGVQGHFKRLTDSPLPAWLHADDAAAKAMAPIVGAAPAEIAVMETLTANLHFILSAFYRPQREGRHKIIIESKAFPSDHWNPKSATTTSSPPTP
;
A
#
# COMPACT_ATOMS: atom_id res chain seq x y z
N MET A 1 -54.68 16.46 -43.30
CA MET A 1 -54.99 16.18 -41.89
C MET A 1 -53.78 15.49 -41.31
N THR A 2 -53.00 16.26 -40.57
CA THR A 2 -51.72 15.93 -39.96
C THR A 2 -51.91 14.91 -38.84
N ALA A 3 -51.09 13.86 -38.82
CA ALA A 3 -50.92 12.99 -37.65
C ALA A 3 -49.45 13.13 -37.23
N GLU A 4 -49.27 13.68 -36.03
CA GLU A 4 -48.02 14.13 -35.46
C GLU A 4 -47.13 12.97 -35.03
N SER A 5 -45.85 13.11 -35.37
CA SER A 5 -44.73 12.35 -34.84
C SER A 5 -44.47 12.72 -33.38
N ASN A 6 -44.55 11.75 -32.47
CA ASN A 6 -44.14 11.94 -31.08
C ASN A 6 -42.86 11.14 -30.81
N THR A 7 -41.72 11.69 -31.23
CA THR A 7 -40.39 11.29 -30.75
C THR A 7 -40.12 12.03 -29.45
N ALA A 8 -40.22 11.32 -28.33
CA ALA A 8 -39.78 11.81 -27.02
C ALA A 8 -38.26 12.07 -27.07
N ALA A 9 -37.89 13.34 -27.02
CA ALA A 9 -36.53 13.79 -26.87
C ALA A 9 -35.99 13.28 -25.52
N ALA A 10 -35.02 12.39 -25.57
CA ALA A 10 -34.15 12.13 -24.44
C ALA A 10 -33.38 13.43 -24.14
N ALA A 11 -33.75 14.09 -23.05
CA ALA A 11 -33.03 15.24 -22.51
C ALA A 11 -31.68 14.79 -21.92
N GLY A 12 -30.75 14.42 -22.81
CA GLY A 12 -29.34 14.26 -22.51
C GLY A 12 -28.63 15.62 -22.63
N GLY A 13 -28.93 16.53 -21.72
CA GLY A 13 -28.19 17.79 -21.60
C GLY A 13 -26.86 17.55 -20.92
N GLN A 14 -25.86 17.05 -21.66
CA GLN A 14 -24.46 17.09 -21.23
C GLN A 14 -23.97 18.54 -21.31
N ALA A 15 -24.21 19.29 -20.24
CA ALA A 15 -23.47 20.52 -19.99
C ALA A 15 -22.06 20.13 -19.55
N THR A 16 -21.16 19.95 -20.51
CA THR A 16 -19.72 20.09 -20.25
C THR A 16 -19.49 21.56 -19.92
N ALA A 17 -19.72 21.95 -18.66
CA ALA A 17 -19.27 23.25 -18.18
C ALA A 17 -17.76 23.34 -18.43
N ASP A 18 -17.30 24.39 -19.12
CA ASP A 18 -15.88 24.63 -19.28
C ASP A 18 -15.25 24.65 -17.88
N ALA A 19 -14.25 23.81 -17.64
CA ALA A 19 -13.57 23.68 -16.34
C ALA A 19 -13.07 25.02 -15.78
N GLN A 20 -12.88 26.01 -16.66
CA GLN A 20 -12.45 27.38 -16.37
C GLN A 20 -13.56 28.26 -15.79
N SER A 21 -14.81 27.83 -15.84
CA SER A 21 -15.98 28.58 -15.36
C SER A 21 -16.46 28.17 -13.97
N LEU A 22 -15.99 27.02 -13.45
CA LEU A 22 -16.35 26.54 -12.11
C LEU A 22 -15.46 27.19 -11.03
N PRO A 23 -16.01 27.67 -9.89
CA PRO A 23 -15.21 28.14 -8.77
C PRO A 23 -14.32 27.01 -8.22
N HIS A 24 -13.03 27.29 -8.00
CA HIS A 24 -12.06 26.26 -7.60
C HIS A 24 -12.29 25.68 -6.19
N ASP A 25 -13.05 26.36 -5.35
CA ASP A 25 -13.47 25.93 -4.01
C ASP A 25 -14.84 25.23 -3.97
N SER A 26 -15.47 25.06 -5.14
CA SER A 26 -16.80 24.45 -5.26
C SER A 26 -16.77 22.92 -5.28
N ARG A 27 -17.89 22.31 -4.90
CA ARG A 27 -18.09 20.86 -4.97
C ARG A 27 -18.10 20.37 -6.41
N GLU A 28 -18.71 21.14 -7.29
CA GLU A 28 -18.85 20.87 -8.72
C GLU A 28 -17.47 20.77 -9.40
N TYR A 29 -16.53 21.64 -9.00
CA TYR A 29 -15.16 21.57 -9.48
C TYR A 29 -14.43 20.31 -9.01
N ALA A 30 -14.63 19.88 -7.75
CA ALA A 30 -14.08 18.62 -7.25
C ALA A 30 -14.66 17.39 -7.98
N GLU A 31 -15.98 17.38 -8.24
CA GLU A 31 -16.64 16.32 -9.00
C GLU A 31 -16.14 16.27 -10.45
N TYR A 32 -15.89 17.43 -11.07
CA TYR A 32 -15.23 17.52 -12.36
C TYR A 32 -13.82 16.90 -12.33
N LEU A 33 -12.97 17.24 -11.36
CA LEU A 33 -11.63 16.67 -11.23
C LEU A 33 -11.66 15.14 -11.07
N VAL A 34 -12.60 14.62 -10.27
CA VAL A 34 -12.81 13.16 -10.13
C VAL A 34 -13.24 12.53 -11.46
N SER A 35 -14.06 13.21 -12.26
CA SER A 35 -14.49 12.69 -13.56
C SER A 35 -13.31 12.50 -14.54
N GLN A 36 -12.32 13.39 -14.46
CA GLN A 36 -11.13 13.42 -15.31
C GLN A 36 -9.97 12.54 -14.81
N ASP A 37 -10.02 12.05 -13.57
CA ASP A 37 -8.97 11.22 -12.99
C ASP A 37 -8.88 9.85 -13.69
N PRO A 38 -7.80 9.54 -14.44
CA PRO A 38 -7.64 8.25 -15.09
C PRO A 38 -7.46 7.09 -14.09
N LEU A 39 -7.07 7.40 -12.84
CA LEU A 39 -6.79 6.42 -11.80
C LEU A 39 -7.98 6.15 -10.87
N LYS A 40 -9.13 6.82 -11.06
CA LYS A 40 -10.30 6.69 -10.18
C LYS A 40 -10.76 5.24 -9.94
N HIS A 41 -10.59 4.38 -10.94
CA HIS A 41 -10.92 2.96 -10.89
C HIS A 41 -10.09 2.19 -9.84
N LEU A 42 -8.88 2.64 -9.51
CA LEU A 42 -8.06 2.00 -8.48
C LEU A 42 -8.69 2.11 -7.09
N ARG A 43 -9.56 3.10 -6.85
CA ARG A 43 -10.29 3.23 -5.59
C ARG A 43 -11.08 1.97 -5.25
N ASP A 44 -11.64 1.32 -6.26
CA ASP A 44 -12.48 0.13 -6.10
C ASP A 44 -11.67 -1.11 -5.70
N GLU A 45 -10.34 -1.08 -5.86
CA GLU A 45 -9.43 -2.17 -5.47
C GLU A 45 -9.11 -2.19 -3.96
N PHE A 46 -9.59 -1.21 -3.20
CA PHE A 46 -9.34 -1.08 -1.77
C PHE A 46 -10.62 -1.23 -0.93
N LEU A 47 -10.42 -1.75 0.28
CA LEU A 47 -11.43 -1.82 1.33
C LEU A 47 -11.38 -0.51 2.13
N ILE A 48 -12.32 0.40 1.85
CA ILE A 48 -12.45 1.67 2.57
C ILE A 48 -13.45 1.48 3.71
N PRO A 49 -13.07 1.75 4.98
CA PRO A 49 -14.00 1.67 6.10
C PRO A 49 -15.14 2.68 5.95
N SER A 50 -16.37 2.26 6.28
CA SER A 50 -17.47 3.20 6.50
C SER A 50 -17.30 3.95 7.81
N LYS A 51 -18.04 5.06 7.98
CA LYS A 51 -18.07 5.77 9.28
C LYS A 51 -18.59 4.89 10.42
N ALA A 52 -19.50 3.96 10.12
CA ALA A 52 -20.02 3.00 11.08
C ALA A 52 -18.98 1.95 11.48
N ASP A 53 -18.16 1.48 10.55
CA ASP A 53 -17.08 0.52 10.84
C ASP A 53 -16.08 1.08 11.86
N LEU A 54 -15.79 2.38 11.76
CA LEU A 54 -14.80 3.05 12.63
C LEU A 54 -15.24 3.17 14.10
N VAL A 55 -16.54 3.01 14.39
CA VAL A 55 -17.07 3.06 15.76
C VAL A 55 -17.33 1.68 16.36
N LEU A 56 -17.11 0.60 15.60
CA LEU A 56 -17.28 -0.76 16.12
C LEU A 56 -16.21 -1.08 17.16
N GLU A 57 -16.65 -1.62 18.30
CA GLU A 57 -15.76 -2.12 19.36
C GLU A 57 -15.38 -3.60 19.19
N THR A 58 -16.10 -4.32 18.31
CA THR A 58 -15.90 -5.75 18.07
C THR A 58 -15.88 -6.05 16.59
N LEU A 59 -15.21 -7.14 16.21
CA LEU A 59 -15.20 -7.60 14.83
C LEU A 59 -16.61 -8.03 14.39
N PRO A 60 -17.00 -7.79 13.13
CA PRO A 60 -18.22 -8.34 12.56
C PRO A 60 -18.27 -9.87 12.71
N LYS A 61 -19.44 -10.41 13.08
CA LYS A 61 -19.62 -11.85 13.35
C LYS A 61 -19.60 -12.71 12.08
N ASP A 62 -19.88 -12.11 10.92
CA ASP A 62 -19.75 -12.75 9.62
C ASP A 62 -18.42 -12.32 8.98
N SER A 63 -17.40 -13.18 9.11
CA SER A 63 -16.02 -12.95 8.64
C SER A 63 -15.88 -12.92 7.11
N ASP A 64 -16.95 -13.20 6.37
CA ASP A 64 -16.99 -13.12 4.90
C ASP A 64 -17.32 -11.72 4.39
N HIS A 65 -17.42 -10.73 5.27
CA HIS A 65 -17.65 -9.34 4.87
C HIS A 65 -16.35 -8.71 4.32
N PRO A 66 -16.21 -8.46 3.00
CA PRO A 66 -15.43 -7.32 2.60
C PRO A 66 -16.12 -6.11 3.23
N THR A 67 -15.34 -5.22 3.84
CA THR A 67 -15.79 -3.97 4.52
C THR A 67 -17.04 -3.34 3.94
N SER A 68 -17.86 -2.70 4.78
CA SER A 68 -19.20 -2.11 4.54
C SER A 68 -19.40 -1.30 3.23
N THR A 69 -18.35 -0.95 2.49
CA THR A 69 -18.47 -0.40 1.12
C THR A 69 -19.12 -1.32 0.09
N THR A 70 -19.46 -2.58 0.41
CA THR A 70 -20.34 -3.42 -0.44
C THR A 70 -21.84 -3.20 -0.21
N SER A 71 -22.25 -2.52 0.86
CA SER A 71 -23.63 -2.04 0.98
C SER A 71 -23.77 -0.67 0.31
N PRO A 72 -24.67 -0.49 -0.67
CA PRO A 72 -24.83 0.76 -1.42
C PRO A 72 -25.22 1.96 -0.55
N ASP A 73 -25.67 1.73 0.69
CA ASP A 73 -26.09 2.76 1.65
C ASP A 73 -25.03 3.13 2.71
N ALA A 74 -23.84 2.53 2.67
CA ALA A 74 -22.80 2.80 3.67
C ALA A 74 -21.97 4.05 3.30
N ASP A 75 -22.05 5.08 4.16
CA ASP A 75 -21.27 6.31 4.01
C ASP A 75 -19.77 6.06 4.27
N PRO A 76 -18.91 6.13 3.24
CA PRO A 76 -17.48 5.86 3.38
C PRO A 76 -16.79 6.93 4.25
N SER A 77 -15.78 6.51 5.00
CA SER A 77 -14.94 7.45 5.73
C SER A 77 -14.02 8.25 4.79
N VAL A 78 -13.63 9.44 5.23
CA VAL A 78 -12.57 10.24 4.59
C VAL A 78 -11.24 9.86 5.25
N TYR A 79 -10.56 8.87 4.68
CA TYR A 79 -9.34 8.30 5.25
C TYR A 79 -8.08 9.01 4.73
N LEU A 80 -7.53 9.93 5.52
CA LEU A 80 -6.35 10.73 5.16
C LEU A 80 -5.06 10.29 5.90
N CYS A 81 -5.03 9.06 6.42
CA CYS A 81 -3.91 8.51 7.21
C CYS A 81 -3.13 7.41 6.47
N GLY A 82 -3.26 7.32 5.14
CA GLY A 82 -2.65 6.26 4.31
C GLY A 82 -1.11 6.24 4.33
N ASN A 83 -0.49 7.35 4.71
CA ASN A 83 0.96 7.45 4.90
C ASN A 83 1.47 6.73 6.16
N SER A 84 0.60 6.52 7.16
CA SER A 84 0.94 5.76 8.36
C SER A 84 0.55 4.29 8.20
N LEU A 85 -0.66 4.03 7.70
CA LEU A 85 -1.14 2.68 7.43
C LEU A 85 -2.00 2.71 6.17
N GLY A 86 -1.55 2.04 5.12
CA GLY A 86 -2.31 1.94 3.87
C GLY A 86 -3.63 1.16 4.06
N LEU A 87 -4.66 1.55 3.30
CA LEU A 87 -5.89 0.77 3.22
C LEU A 87 -5.60 -0.63 2.69
N GLN A 88 -6.36 -1.62 3.16
CA GLN A 88 -6.21 -3.00 2.72
C GLN A 88 -6.67 -3.17 1.26
N PRO A 89 -5.81 -3.64 0.34
CA PRO A 89 -6.27 -4.06 -0.99
C PRO A 89 -7.20 -5.27 -0.89
N ARG A 90 -8.30 -5.28 -1.66
CA ARG A 90 -9.32 -6.35 -1.62
C ARG A 90 -8.75 -7.75 -1.80
N ARG A 91 -7.70 -7.86 -2.62
CA ARG A 91 -7.07 -9.14 -2.98
C ARG A 91 -6.26 -9.77 -1.85
N VAL A 92 -5.91 -9.01 -0.79
CA VAL A 92 -5.05 -9.51 0.29
C VAL A 92 -5.64 -10.73 0.98
N SER A 93 -6.93 -10.70 1.33
CA SER A 93 -7.60 -11.83 2.01
C SER A 93 -7.54 -13.11 1.18
N ALA A 94 -7.89 -13.02 -0.11
CA ALA A 94 -7.81 -14.15 -1.03
C ALA A 94 -6.39 -14.71 -1.17
N ARG A 95 -5.36 -13.85 -1.23
CA ARG A 95 -3.96 -14.28 -1.30
C ARG A 95 -3.49 -14.97 -0.03
N LEU A 96 -3.90 -14.47 1.14
CA LEU A 96 -3.59 -15.10 2.42
C LEU A 96 -4.26 -16.48 2.53
N HIS A 97 -5.53 -16.61 2.14
CA HIS A 97 -6.21 -17.91 2.10
C HIS A 97 -5.54 -18.89 1.14
N GLN A 98 -5.06 -18.43 -0.03
CA GLN A 98 -4.28 -19.27 -0.94
C GLN A 98 -2.97 -19.75 -0.32
N PHE A 99 -2.26 -18.87 0.40
CA PHE A 99 -1.05 -19.23 1.14
C PHE A 99 -1.34 -20.30 2.20
N LEU A 100 -2.36 -20.08 3.04
CA LEU A 100 -2.77 -21.00 4.09
C LEU A 100 -3.23 -22.35 3.52
N SER A 101 -4.00 -22.34 2.43
CA SER A 101 -4.45 -23.56 1.74
C SER A 101 -3.28 -24.32 1.12
N THR A 102 -2.30 -23.60 0.55
CA THR A 102 -1.06 -24.22 0.05
C THR A 102 -0.32 -24.90 1.19
N TRP A 103 -0.21 -24.25 2.35
CA TRP A 103 0.44 -24.84 3.51
C TRP A 103 -0.30 -26.09 4.02
N ALA A 104 -1.62 -26.01 4.18
CA ALA A 104 -2.43 -27.13 4.65
C ALA A 104 -2.38 -28.34 3.72
N THR A 105 -2.29 -28.13 2.41
CA THR A 105 -2.36 -29.21 1.41
C THR A 105 -1.00 -29.71 0.91
N GLN A 106 0.02 -28.85 0.86
CA GLN A 106 1.34 -29.19 0.32
C GLN A 106 2.42 -29.31 1.40
N GLY A 107 2.22 -28.74 2.60
CA GLY A 107 3.23 -28.70 3.64
C GLY A 107 4.55 -28.13 3.13
N VAL A 108 5.65 -28.84 3.39
CA VAL A 108 7.01 -28.47 2.93
C VAL A 108 7.11 -28.34 1.40
N GLN A 109 6.28 -29.04 0.64
CA GLN A 109 6.31 -28.96 -0.83
C GLN A 109 5.90 -27.58 -1.36
N GLY A 110 5.24 -26.76 -0.54
CA GLY A 110 4.92 -25.36 -0.88
C GLY A 110 6.16 -24.50 -1.15
N HIS A 111 7.34 -24.88 -0.63
CA HIS A 111 8.60 -24.20 -0.95
C HIS A 111 8.99 -24.31 -2.42
N PHE A 112 8.69 -25.44 -3.06
CA PHE A 112 9.24 -25.79 -4.38
C PHE A 112 8.19 -25.85 -5.48
N LYS A 113 6.94 -26.17 -5.13
CA LYS A 113 5.88 -26.45 -6.10
C LYS A 113 4.99 -25.25 -6.31
N ARG A 114 4.91 -24.80 -7.57
CA ARG A 114 3.88 -23.84 -8.01
C ARG A 114 2.56 -24.57 -8.24
N LEU A 115 1.48 -24.05 -7.67
CA LEU A 115 0.11 -24.53 -7.93
C LEU A 115 -0.47 -23.78 -9.13
N THR A 116 -1.16 -24.49 -10.03
CA THR A 116 -1.68 -23.93 -11.29
C THR A 116 -2.86 -22.98 -11.09
N ASP A 117 -3.62 -23.19 -10.02
CA ASP A 117 -4.78 -22.41 -9.57
C ASP A 117 -4.39 -21.29 -8.57
N SER A 118 -3.12 -21.20 -8.19
CA SER A 118 -2.59 -20.14 -7.33
C SER A 118 -1.66 -19.20 -8.11
N PRO A 119 -1.89 -17.89 -8.04
CA PRO A 119 -1.00 -16.91 -8.64
C PRO A 119 0.28 -16.70 -7.83
N LEU A 120 0.33 -17.15 -6.58
CA LEU A 120 1.52 -17.05 -5.72
C LEU A 120 2.68 -17.87 -6.31
N PRO A 121 3.92 -17.37 -6.23
CA PRO A 121 5.09 -18.18 -6.54
C PRO A 121 5.25 -19.30 -5.50
N ALA A 122 6.06 -20.31 -5.82
CA ALA A 122 6.58 -21.20 -4.79
C ALA A 122 7.35 -20.38 -3.75
N TRP A 123 7.28 -20.74 -2.47
CA TRP A 123 7.74 -19.83 -1.40
C TRP A 123 9.22 -19.49 -1.47
N LEU A 124 10.04 -20.37 -2.03
CA LEU A 124 11.47 -20.12 -2.26
C LEU A 124 11.75 -18.92 -3.20
N HIS A 125 10.77 -18.53 -4.01
CA HIS A 125 10.88 -17.44 -5.00
C HIS A 125 9.98 -16.25 -4.67
N ALA A 126 9.48 -16.16 -3.43
CA ALA A 126 8.55 -15.11 -3.03
C ALA A 126 9.23 -13.73 -2.97
N ASP A 127 10.44 -13.68 -2.46
CA ASP A 127 11.31 -12.51 -2.40
C ASP A 127 11.77 -12.07 -3.79
N ASP A 128 12.17 -12.99 -4.67
CA ASP A 128 12.50 -12.70 -6.08
C ASP A 128 11.32 -12.02 -6.80
N ALA A 129 10.11 -12.55 -6.59
CA ALA A 129 8.89 -12.00 -7.17
C ALA A 129 8.58 -10.60 -6.60
N ALA A 130 8.80 -10.39 -5.30
CA ALA A 130 8.62 -9.10 -4.64
C ALA A 130 9.64 -8.06 -5.14
N ALA A 131 10.92 -8.43 -5.26
CA ALA A 131 11.98 -7.57 -5.79
C ALA A 131 11.66 -7.11 -7.21
N LYS A 132 11.20 -8.04 -8.07
CA LYS A 132 10.77 -7.70 -9.43
C LYS A 132 9.57 -6.75 -9.47
N ALA A 133 8.61 -6.91 -8.55
CA ALA A 133 7.45 -6.02 -8.44
C ALA A 133 7.84 -4.61 -7.94
N MET A 134 8.85 -4.51 -7.08
CA MET A 134 9.34 -3.24 -6.54
C MET A 134 10.27 -2.47 -7.49
N ALA A 135 10.97 -3.15 -8.40
CA ALA A 135 11.89 -2.55 -9.36
C ALA A 135 11.36 -1.27 -10.06
N PRO A 136 10.17 -1.27 -10.69
CA PRO A 136 9.65 -0.06 -11.33
C PRO A 136 9.23 1.05 -10.35
N ILE A 137 9.02 0.72 -9.06
CA ILE A 137 8.61 1.69 -8.02
C ILE A 137 9.83 2.45 -7.50
N VAL A 138 10.93 1.74 -7.22
CA VAL A 138 12.16 2.33 -6.65
C VAL A 138 13.19 2.74 -7.71
N GLY A 139 13.01 2.32 -8.97
CA GLY A 139 13.91 2.67 -10.07
C GLY A 139 15.25 1.95 -10.05
N ALA A 140 15.29 0.71 -9.55
CA ALA A 140 16.51 -0.11 -9.45
C ALA A 140 16.33 -1.47 -10.17
N ALA A 141 17.44 -2.15 -10.48
CA ALA A 141 17.36 -3.50 -11.03
C ALA A 141 16.84 -4.49 -9.96
N PRO A 142 16.11 -5.56 -10.34
CA PRO A 142 15.65 -6.56 -9.37
C PRO A 142 16.77 -7.15 -8.51
N ALA A 143 17.99 -7.31 -9.07
CA ALA A 143 19.16 -7.81 -8.37
C ALA A 143 19.73 -6.85 -7.31
N GLU A 144 19.29 -5.59 -7.28
CA GLU A 144 19.68 -4.56 -6.32
C GLU A 144 18.65 -4.39 -5.19
N ILE A 145 17.58 -5.20 -5.20
CA ILE A 145 16.43 -5.05 -4.31
C ILE A 145 16.27 -6.31 -3.47
N ALA A 146 16.13 -6.13 -2.15
CA ALA A 146 15.70 -7.17 -1.23
C ALA A 146 14.45 -6.69 -0.47
N VAL A 147 13.36 -7.45 -0.56
CA VAL A 147 12.15 -7.23 0.24
C VAL A 147 12.19 -8.21 1.41
N MET A 148 12.66 -7.75 2.56
CA MET A 148 12.89 -8.58 3.74
C MET A 148 12.71 -7.78 5.03
N GLU A 149 12.45 -8.50 6.13
CA GLU A 149 12.45 -7.96 7.50
C GLU A 149 11.66 -6.63 7.66
N THR A 150 12.10 -5.79 8.60
CA THR A 150 11.53 -4.46 8.87
C THR A 150 12.50 -3.36 8.42
N LEU A 151 11.98 -2.13 8.26
CA LEU A 151 12.79 -0.96 7.91
C LEU A 151 14.01 -0.79 8.85
N THR A 152 13.78 -0.83 10.15
CA THR A 152 14.83 -0.64 11.16
C THR A 152 15.89 -1.76 11.11
N ALA A 153 15.47 -3.02 10.93
CA ALA A 153 16.39 -4.14 10.80
C ALA A 153 17.27 -4.03 9.54
N ASN A 154 16.66 -3.67 8.40
CA ASN A 154 17.39 -3.48 7.15
C ASN A 154 18.39 -2.33 7.25
N LEU A 155 18.05 -1.24 7.94
CA LEU A 155 18.99 -0.14 8.18
C LEU A 155 20.19 -0.60 9.02
N HIS A 156 19.98 -1.45 10.03
CA HIS A 156 21.08 -2.06 10.78
C HIS A 156 21.98 -2.96 9.92
N PHE A 157 21.41 -3.76 9.02
CA PHE A 157 22.21 -4.59 8.10
C PHE A 157 23.05 -3.75 7.16
N ILE A 158 22.46 -2.70 6.58
CA ILE A 158 23.19 -1.74 5.71
C ILE A 158 24.32 -1.08 6.51
N LEU A 159 24.04 -0.59 7.72
CA LEU A 159 25.09 0.00 8.57
C LEU A 159 26.19 -1.02 8.90
N SER A 160 25.84 -2.24 9.29
CA SER A 160 26.85 -3.28 9.60
C SER A 160 27.72 -3.66 8.39
N ALA A 161 27.15 -3.64 7.19
CA ALA A 161 27.87 -3.93 5.95
C ALA A 161 28.80 -2.78 5.52
N PHE A 162 28.27 -1.54 5.50
CA PHE A 162 28.91 -0.39 4.86
C PHE A 162 29.62 0.58 5.84
N TYR A 163 29.19 0.66 7.10
CA TYR A 163 29.80 1.57 8.07
C TYR A 163 31.06 0.95 8.69
N ARG A 164 32.23 1.41 8.21
CA ARG A 164 33.55 0.97 8.67
C ARG A 164 34.31 2.13 9.33
N PRO A 165 34.01 2.46 10.59
CA PRO A 165 34.60 3.63 11.24
C PRO A 165 36.12 3.49 11.44
N GLN A 166 36.86 4.55 11.14
CA GLN A 166 38.30 4.63 11.41
C GLN A 166 38.57 5.60 12.55
N ARG A 167 39.28 5.14 13.59
CA ARG A 167 39.56 5.91 14.82
C ARG A 167 40.20 7.28 14.55
N GLU A 168 41.15 7.33 13.62
CA GLU A 168 41.88 8.54 13.24
C GLU A 168 41.40 9.10 11.88
N GLY A 169 40.23 8.65 11.40
CA GLY A 169 39.75 8.92 10.05
C GLY A 169 38.23 9.11 9.98
N ARG A 170 37.61 8.59 8.91
CA ARG A 170 36.16 8.73 8.67
C ARG A 170 35.36 7.85 9.62
N HIS A 171 34.65 8.47 10.57
CA HIS A 171 33.86 7.77 11.59
C HIS A 171 32.55 8.47 11.98
N LYS A 172 32.14 9.53 11.27
CA LYS A 172 30.90 10.26 11.60
C LYS A 172 29.78 9.85 10.66
N ILE A 173 28.59 9.63 11.22
CA ILE A 173 27.33 9.47 10.49
C ILE A 173 26.60 10.82 10.56
N ILE A 174 26.16 11.33 9.41
CA ILE A 174 25.39 12.57 9.31
C ILE A 174 23.93 12.18 9.12
N ILE A 175 23.05 12.75 9.95
CA ILE A 175 21.60 12.52 9.94
C ILE A 175 20.89 13.83 10.28
N GLU A 176 19.68 14.07 9.78
CA GLU A 176 18.94 15.28 10.13
C GLU A 176 18.59 15.35 11.63
N SER A 177 18.43 16.56 12.15
CA SER A 177 18.23 16.79 13.59
C SER A 177 16.91 16.22 14.13
N LYS A 178 15.91 16.02 13.28
CA LYS A 178 14.57 15.50 13.63
C LYS A 178 14.18 14.29 12.77
N ALA A 179 15.12 13.39 12.53
CA ALA A 179 14.84 12.08 11.95
C ALA A 179 13.81 11.30 12.78
N PHE A 180 13.23 10.27 12.17
CA PHE A 180 12.28 9.40 12.86
C PHE A 180 12.98 8.70 14.04
N PRO A 181 12.30 8.47 15.19
CA PRO A 181 12.97 7.95 16.39
C PRO A 181 13.74 6.63 16.21
N SER A 182 13.26 5.73 15.35
CA SER A 182 13.98 4.50 15.00
C SER A 182 15.32 4.78 14.34
N ASP A 183 15.38 5.82 13.50
CA ASP A 183 16.53 6.16 12.69
C ASP A 183 17.58 6.91 13.53
N HIS A 184 17.18 7.57 14.63
CA HIS A 184 18.14 8.10 15.62
C HIS A 184 18.78 7.02 16.48
N TRP A 185 18.06 5.95 16.80
CA TRP A 185 18.59 4.88 17.66
C TRP A 185 19.61 4.00 16.91
N ASN A 186 19.41 3.80 15.62
CA ASN A 186 20.23 2.92 14.79
C ASN A 186 21.72 3.34 14.73
N PRO A 187 22.08 4.61 14.46
CA PRO A 187 23.48 5.07 14.49
C PRO A 187 24.08 5.05 15.91
N LYS A 188 23.31 5.43 16.94
CA LYS A 188 23.80 5.52 18.32
C LYS A 188 24.25 4.15 18.85
N SER A 189 23.44 3.12 18.65
CA SER A 189 23.79 1.75 19.05
C SER A 189 25.00 1.20 18.28
N ALA A 190 25.11 1.45 16.98
CA ALA A 190 26.26 1.04 16.16
C ALA A 190 27.58 1.73 16.57
N THR A 191 27.53 2.90 17.21
CA THR A 191 28.71 3.61 17.71
C THR A 191 29.09 3.30 19.16
N THR A 192 28.21 2.62 19.91
CA THR A 192 28.42 2.37 21.36
C THR A 192 29.30 1.13 21.62
N THR A 193 29.47 0.24 20.64
CA THR A 193 30.16 -1.05 20.82
C THR A 193 31.70 -1.00 20.72
N SER A 194 32.34 0.18 20.73
CA SER A 194 33.79 0.33 20.53
C SER A 194 34.58 0.88 21.72
N SER A 195 34.04 0.87 22.94
CA SER A 195 34.80 1.25 24.14
C SER A 195 35.36 -0.01 24.83
N PRO A 196 36.68 -0.24 24.85
CA PRO A 196 37.25 -1.30 25.68
C PRO A 196 37.12 -0.93 27.17
N PRO A 197 37.04 -1.92 28.09
CA PRO A 197 37.07 -1.63 29.51
C PRO A 197 38.41 -0.97 29.88
N THR A 198 38.33 0.23 30.46
CA THR A 198 39.48 0.88 31.12
C THR A 198 39.93 0.06 32.33
N PRO A 199 41.25 -0.03 32.59
CA PRO A 199 41.82 -0.84 33.68
C PRO A 199 41.40 -0.38 35.07
#